data_AF-A0A7X7A0D0-F1
#
_entry.id   AF-A0A7X7A0D0-F1
#
_cell.length_a   1.000
_cell.length_b   1.000
_cell.length_c   1.000
_cell.angle_alpha   90.00
_cell.angle_beta   90.00
_cell.angle_gamma   90.00
#
_symmetry.space_group_name_H-M   'P 1'
#
loop_
_entity.id
_entity.type
_entity.pdbx_description
1 polymer ?
#
loop_
_entity_poly.entity_id
_entity_poly.type
_entity_poly.pdbx_seq_one_letter_code
_entity_poly.pdbx_strand_id
1 'polypeptide(L)' 'MKIYHICEYCDLVFNTTEVEGQEGAVELKGICDECSSELGFSEHSFSPKNFWYN' A
#
# COMPACT_ATOMS: atom_id res chain seq x y z
N MET A 1 12.72 -9.22 -0.95
CA MET A 1 12.07 -8.09 -1.65
C MET A 1 11.23 -7.42 -0.59
N LYS A 2 11.41 -6.13 -0.36
CA LYS A 2 10.60 -5.38 0.61
C LYS A 2 9.56 -4.54 -0.11
N ILE A 3 8.30 -4.74 0.22
CA ILE A 3 7.18 -3.99 -0.32
C ILE A 3 6.72 -3.03 0.77
N TYR A 4 6.87 -1.73 0.54
CA TYR A 4 6.44 -0.68 1.44
C TYR A 4 5.11 -0.11 0.97
N HIS A 5 4.07 -0.23 1.78
CA HIS A 5 2.77 0.37 1.51
C HIS A 5 2.73 1.76 2.16
N ILE A 6 2.69 2.79 1.33
CA ILE A 6 2.73 4.20 1.73
C ILE A 6 1.36 4.83 1.49
N CYS A 7 0.84 5.53 2.49
CA CYS A 7 -0.42 6.24 2.38
C CYS A 7 -0.27 7.45 1.43
N GLU A 8 -1.21 7.65 0.51
CA GLU A 8 -1.21 8.81 -0.41
C GLU A 8 -1.57 10.13 0.26
N TYR A 9 -2.15 10.07 1.46
CA TYR A 9 -2.69 11.25 2.16
C TYR A 9 -1.79 11.74 3.29
N CYS A 10 -1.23 10.83 4.09
CA CYS A 10 -0.32 11.17 5.18
C CYS A 10 1.15 10.87 4.88
N ASP A 11 1.45 10.26 3.73
CA ASP A 11 2.80 9.84 3.30
C ASP A 11 3.53 8.92 4.30
N LEU A 12 2.76 8.23 5.16
CA LEU A 12 3.28 7.28 6.13
C LEU A 12 3.26 5.85 5.60
N VAL A 13 4.28 5.07 5.95
CA VAL A 13 4.29 3.62 5.73
C VAL A 13 3.33 2.97 6.72
N PHE A 14 2.28 2.32 6.22
CA PHE A 14 1.27 1.65 7.05
C PHE A 14 1.37 0.12 7.01
N ASN A 15 2.07 -0.45 6.01
CA ASN A 15 2.31 -1.88 5.92
C ASN A 15 3.66 -2.14 5.24
N THR A 16 4.38 -3.18 5.67
CA THR A 16 5.59 -3.67 5.01
C THR A 16 5.50 -5.17 4.83
N THR A 17 5.58 -5.63 3.58
CA THR A 17 5.61 -7.06 3.25
C THR A 17 7.01 -7.45 2.81
N GLU A 18 7.61 -8.42 3.49
CA GLU A 18 8.89 -9.00 3.08
C GLU A 18 8.66 -10.32 2.34
N VAL A 19 9.26 -10.43 1.16
CA VAL A 19 9.19 -11.64 0.31
C VAL A 19 10.59 -12.21 0.19
N GLU A 20 10.79 -13.42 0.70
CA GLU A 20 12.05 -14.15 0.59
C GLU A 20 12.33 -14.56 -0.88
N GLY A 21 13.57 -14.40 -1.34
CA GLY A 21 14.01 -14.90 -2.66
C GLY A 21 14.12 -13.89 -3.80
N GLN A 22 13.70 -12.64 -3.64
CA GLN A 22 13.96 -11.56 -4.60
C GLN A 22 14.73 -10.41 -3.94
N GLU A 23 15.77 -9.89 -4.58
CA GLU A 23 16.51 -8.72 -4.10
C GLU A 23 15.80 -7.42 -4.58
N GLY A 24 15.69 -6.42 -3.70
CA GLY A 24 15.10 -5.11 -4.06
C GLY A 24 14.01 -4.62 -3.12
N ALA A 25 13.59 -3.38 -3.35
CA ALA A 25 12.51 -2.68 -2.64
C ALA A 25 11.48 -2.15 -3.64
N VAL A 26 10.19 -2.24 -3.28
CA VAL A 26 9.05 -1.74 -4.06
C VAL A 26 8.22 -0.84 -3.15
N GLU A 27 7.84 0.32 -3.65
CA GLU A 27 6.94 1.25 -2.98
C GLU A 27 5.57 1.17 -3.64
N LEU A 28 4.53 0.87 -2.85
CA LEU A 28 3.14 0.84 -3.28
C LEU A 28 2.37 1.95 -2.58
N LYS A 29 1.67 2.77 -3.37
CA LYS A 29 0.77 3.79 -2.86
C LYS A 29 -0.60 3.17 -2.53
N GLY A 30 -1.19 3.57 -1.40
CA GLY A 30 -2.49 3.13 -0.92
C GLY A 30 -3.08 4.11 0.09
N ILE A 31 -4.14 3.71 0.79
CA ILE A 31 -4.73 4.52 1.87
C ILE A 31 -4.61 3.72 3.18
N CYS A 32 -4.06 4.34 4.22
CA CYS A 32 -4.03 3.72 5.55
C CYS A 32 -5.45 3.72 6.17
N ASP A 33 -5.67 2.87 7.17
CA ASP A 33 -6.97 2.74 7.84
C ASP A 33 -7.49 4.06 8.40
N GLU A 34 -6.61 4.87 8.99
CA GLU A 34 -6.94 6.20 9.52
C GLU A 34 -7.46 7.14 8.42
N CYS A 35 -6.70 7.32 7.33
CA CYS A 35 -7.14 8.16 6.22
C CYS A 35 -8.38 7.58 5.52
N SER A 36 -8.52 6.26 5.45
CA SER A 36 -9.69 5.61 4.89
C SER A 36 -10.94 5.89 5.72
N SER A 37 -10.83 5.83 7.05
CA SER A 37 -11.90 6.13 8.00
C SER A 37 -12.31 7.60 7.93
N GLU A 38 -11.34 8.52 7.97
CA GLU A 38 -11.58 9.98 7.91
C GLU A 38 -12.22 10.41 6.59
N LEU A 39 -11.88 9.75 5.48
CA LEU A 39 -12.42 10.04 4.16
C LEU A 39 -13.73 9.29 3.87
N GLY A 40 -14.18 8.40 4.76
CA GLY A 40 -15.38 7.59 4.57
C GLY A 40 -15.24 6.50 3.49
N PHE A 41 -14.02 6.05 3.20
CA PHE A 41 -13.75 4.94 2.28
C PHE A 41 -13.91 3.55 2.93
N SER A 42 -14.30 3.48 4.20
CA SER A 42 -14.38 2.28 5.03
C SER A 42 -15.36 1.18 4.56
N GLU A 43 -16.05 1.37 3.43
CA GLU A 43 -16.95 0.34 2.86
C GLU A 43 -16.38 -0.42 1.65
N HIS A 44 -15.21 -0.07 1.11
CA HIS A 44 -14.66 -0.79 -0.03
C HIS A 44 -13.17 -1.06 0.16
N SER A 45 -12.89 -2.29 0.57
CA SER A 45 -11.57 -2.92 0.53
C SER A 45 -10.83 -2.45 -0.72
N PHE A 46 -9.77 -1.66 -0.52
CA PHE A 46 -8.90 -1.23 -1.60
C PHE A 46 -8.31 -2.47 -2.24
N SER A 47 -8.92 -2.88 -3.34
CA SER A 47 -8.40 -3.93 -4.21
C SER A 47 -7.02 -3.43 -4.67
N PRO A 48 -5.93 -4.16 -4.40
CA PRO A 48 -4.63 -3.77 -4.91
C PRO A 48 -4.77 -3.73 -6.43
N LYS A 49 -4.78 -2.53 -7.01
CA LYS A 49 -4.59 -2.35 -8.45
C LYS A 49 -3.20 -2.87 -8.73
N ASN A 50 -3.12 -4.15 -9.05
CA ASN A 50 -1.93 -4.80 -9.56
C ASN A 50 -1.57 -4.07 -10.85
N PHE A 51 -0.63 -3.13 -10.77
CA PHE A 51 -0.02 -2.50 -11.92
C PHE A 51 0.90 -3.55 -12.55
N TRP A 52 0.41 -4.22 -13.59
CA TRP A 52 1.24 -5.02 -14.49
C TRP A 52 1.80 -4.07 -15.56
N TYR A 53 3.12 -3.84 -15.56
CA TYR A 53 3.79 -3.22 -16.71
C TYR A 53 3.99 -4.30 -17.78
N ASN A 54 3.47 -4.05 -18.99
CA ASN A 54 3.62 -4.91 -20.17
C ASN A 54 4.83 -4.51 -21.00
#